data_AF-A0A9E3DCR7-F1
#
_entry.id   AF-A0A9E3DCR7-F1
#
_cell.length_a   1.000
_cell.length_b   1.000
_cell.length_c   1.000
_cell.angle_alpha   90.00
_cell.angle_beta   90.00
_cell.angle_gamma   90.00
#
_symmetry.space_group_name_H-M   'P 1'
#
loop_
_entity.id
_entity.type
_entity.pdbx_description
1 polymer ?
#
loop_
_entity_poly.entity_id
_entity_poly.type
_entity_poly.pdbx_seq_one_letter_code
_entity_poly.pdbx_strand_id
1 'polypeptide(L)'
;FERVGSSMTQQVDVRVIATTNRDLESAVTEGHFRGDLFYRLNVVPIELPPLRNRGEDIPELCRHFLHQIARREKSVFRHIESEALRLLQRYNWPGNVRELQNIIERACVLESEPGVVRAATIEPWLRTSEAQALPAVDGLAGRPLADIEKQVIISTLQQFRGHRIKTASALGIGVRTLGMKIKKWKEEGALVESVL
;
A
#
# COMPACT_ATOMS: atom_id res chain seq x y z
N PHE A 1 7.04 0.93 40.42
CA PHE A 1 7.36 -0.44 39.98
C PHE A 1 8.36 -1.05 40.95
N GLU A 2 8.52 -2.37 40.96
CA GLU A 2 9.45 -3.09 41.82
C GLU A 2 10.50 -3.77 40.97
N ARG A 3 11.76 -3.76 41.43
CA ARG A 3 12.79 -4.62 40.83
C ARG A 3 12.45 -6.06 41.21
N VAL A 4 12.69 -7.01 40.29
CA VAL A 4 12.49 -8.43 40.59
C VAL A 4 13.30 -8.81 41.84
N GLY A 5 12.63 -9.33 42.87
CA GLY A 5 13.24 -9.69 44.16
C GLY A 5 13.32 -8.57 45.21
N SER A 6 12.76 -7.39 44.94
CA SER A 6 12.70 -6.27 45.89
C SER A 6 11.24 -5.95 46.24
N SER A 7 10.96 -5.77 47.54
CA SER A 7 9.66 -5.30 48.06
C SER A 7 9.56 -3.77 48.12
N MET A 8 10.54 -3.05 47.58
CA MET A 8 10.57 -1.59 47.61
C MET A 8 9.91 -1.03 46.35
N THR A 9 8.71 -0.48 46.52
CA THR A 9 8.00 0.22 45.45
C THR A 9 8.70 1.52 45.08
N GLN A 10 9.11 1.67 43.82
CA GLN A 10 9.68 2.91 43.28
C GLN A 10 8.60 3.74 42.59
N GLN A 11 8.49 5.01 43.01
CA GLN A 11 7.68 6.04 42.37
C GLN A 11 8.43 6.59 41.15
N VAL A 12 7.72 6.79 40.04
CA VAL A 12 8.27 7.42 38.83
C VAL A 12 7.28 8.42 38.27
N ASP A 13 7.82 9.51 37.74
CA ASP A 13 7.10 10.49 36.95
C ASP A 13 7.55 10.36 35.49
N VAL A 14 6.61 10.03 34.60
CA VAL A 14 6.90 9.72 33.20
C VAL A 14 5.85 10.32 32.28
N ARG A 15 6.30 10.82 31.12
CA ARG A 15 5.43 11.17 30.01
C ARG A 15 5.33 9.99 29.05
N VAL A 16 4.12 9.46 28.88
CA VAL A 16 3.86 8.34 27.98
C VAL A 16 3.48 8.86 26.59
N ILE A 17 4.15 8.35 25.55
CA ILE A 17 3.79 8.55 24.14
C ILE A 17 3.64 7.16 23.54
N ALA A 18 2.48 6.88 22.94
CA ALA A 18 2.17 5.60 22.31
C ALA A 18 1.77 5.82 20.85
N THR A 19 2.02 4.82 20.01
CA THR A 19 1.59 4.81 18.60
C THR A 19 1.01 3.45 18.26
N THR A 20 0.01 3.42 17.37
CA THR A 20 -0.65 2.20 16.92
C THR A 20 -1.06 2.36 15.47
N ASN A 21 -1.05 1.28 14.70
CA ASN A 21 -1.62 1.20 13.36
C ASN A 21 -2.97 0.47 13.34
N ARG A 22 -3.50 0.10 14.51
CA ARG A 22 -4.78 -0.58 14.70
C ARG A 22 -5.79 0.40 15.27
N ASP A 23 -7.04 0.21 14.88
CA ASP A 23 -8.18 0.84 15.54
C ASP A 23 -8.34 0.25 16.95
N LEU A 24 -8.04 1.07 17.96
CA LEU A 24 -8.13 0.67 19.35
C LEU A 24 -9.58 0.63 19.86
N GLU A 25 -10.49 1.42 19.29
CA GLU A 25 -11.90 1.39 19.70
C GLU A 25 -12.54 0.05 19.31
N SER A 26 -12.30 -0.38 18.06
CA SER A 26 -12.72 -1.71 17.60
C SER A 26 -12.07 -2.82 18.44
N ALA A 27 -10.77 -2.72 18.73
CA ALA A 27 -10.08 -3.73 19.54
C ALA A 27 -10.57 -3.80 21.00
N VAL A 28 -11.01 -2.68 21.60
CA VAL A 28 -11.66 -2.69 22.91
C VAL A 28 -13.01 -3.39 22.83
N THR A 29 -13.81 -3.08 21.81
CA THR A 29 -15.14 -3.68 21.60
C THR A 29 -15.06 -5.19 21.40
N GLU A 30 -14.04 -5.67 20.68
CA GLU A 30 -13.80 -7.10 20.45
C GLU A 30 -13.12 -7.81 21.64
N GLY A 31 -12.75 -7.10 22.71
CA GLY A 31 -12.07 -7.65 23.88
C GLY A 31 -10.57 -7.94 23.68
N HIS A 32 -10.00 -7.54 22.54
CA HIS A 32 -8.56 -7.65 22.25
C HIS A 32 -7.73 -6.57 22.96
N PHE A 33 -8.36 -5.52 23.47
CA PHE A 33 -7.69 -4.43 24.18
C PHE A 33 -8.43 -4.02 25.45
N ARG A 34 -7.66 -3.65 26.47
CA ARG A 34 -8.19 -3.24 27.77
C ARG A 34 -8.80 -1.84 27.70
N GLY A 35 -10.11 -1.74 27.95
CA GLY A 35 -10.82 -0.46 27.93
C GLY A 35 -10.26 0.56 28.94
N ASP A 36 -9.87 0.13 30.13
CA ASP A 36 -9.29 1.01 31.15
C ASP A 36 -7.93 1.60 30.74
N LEU A 37 -7.14 0.85 29.97
CA LEU A 37 -5.89 1.33 29.40
C LEU A 37 -6.14 2.27 28.21
N PHE A 38 -7.14 1.97 27.37
CA PHE A 38 -7.52 2.80 26.23
C PHE A 38 -7.81 4.24 26.66
N TYR A 39 -8.68 4.43 27.66
CA TYR A 39 -9.02 5.77 28.14
C TYR A 39 -7.85 6.51 28.80
N ARG A 40 -6.82 5.80 29.29
CA ARG A 40 -5.60 6.42 29.84
C ARG A 40 -4.58 6.80 28.77
N LEU A 41 -4.56 6.10 27.64
CA LEU A 41 -3.68 6.40 26.51
C LEU A 41 -4.30 7.44 25.57
N ASN A 42 -5.60 7.35 25.32
CA ASN A 42 -6.34 8.16 24.36
C ASN A 42 -6.77 9.52 24.93
N VAL A 43 -5.83 10.27 25.52
CA VAL A 43 -6.11 11.59 26.12
C VAL A 43 -6.02 12.70 25.07
N VAL A 44 -4.98 12.67 24.25
CA VAL A 44 -4.76 13.61 23.14
C VAL A 44 -4.41 12.78 21.90
N PRO A 45 -5.41 12.29 21.15
CA PRO A 45 -5.15 11.56 19.92
C PRO A 45 -4.52 12.47 18.87
N ILE A 46 -3.50 11.96 18.19
CA ILE A 46 -2.90 12.59 17.01
C ILE A 46 -3.06 11.60 15.86
N GLU A 47 -3.98 11.92 14.95
CA GLU A 47 -4.16 11.14 13.73
C GLU A 47 -3.12 11.55 12.69
N LEU A 48 -2.35 10.56 12.21
CA LEU A 48 -1.36 10.77 11.17
C LEU A 48 -1.99 10.46 9.80
N PRO A 49 -2.21 11.47 8.93
CA PRO A 49 -2.79 11.22 7.62
C PRO A 49 -1.86 10.36 6.77
N PRO A 50 -2.41 9.43 5.96
CA PRO A 50 -1.60 8.67 5.02
C PRO A 50 -1.03 9.58 3.93
N LEU A 51 0.10 9.19 3.33
CA LEU A 51 0.77 9.99 2.29
C LEU A 51 -0.14 10.36 1.11
N ARG A 52 -1.07 9.48 0.73
CA ARG A 52 -2.08 9.75 -0.32
C ARG A 52 -2.97 10.97 -0.05
N ASN A 53 -3.19 11.34 1.21
CA ASN A 53 -3.99 12.51 1.58
C ASN A 53 -3.14 13.79 1.64
N ARG A 54 -1.82 13.71 1.46
CA ARG A 54 -0.86 14.81 1.54
C ARG A 54 0.17 14.74 0.40
N GLY A 55 -0.31 14.51 -0.83
CA GLY A 55 0.56 14.37 -2.00
C GLY A 55 1.42 15.60 -2.30
N GLU A 56 1.03 16.77 -1.80
CA GLU A 56 1.81 18.01 -1.87
C GLU A 56 3.14 17.97 -1.11
N ASP A 57 3.28 17.11 -0.10
CA ASP A 57 4.51 16.94 0.67
C ASP A 57 5.56 16.08 -0.06
N ILE A 58 5.14 15.33 -1.09
CA ILE A 58 6.00 14.35 -1.78
C ILE A 58 7.28 14.97 -2.34
N PRO A 59 7.27 16.15 -3.01
CA PRO A 59 8.49 16.77 -3.50
C PRO A 59 9.50 17.09 -2.39
N GLU A 60 9.04 17.60 -1.25
CA GLU A 60 9.91 17.91 -0.11
C GLU A 60 10.42 16.64 0.59
N LEU A 61 9.58 15.60 0.71
CA LEU A 61 9.99 14.29 1.21
C LEU A 61 11.06 13.65 0.30
N CYS A 62 10.87 13.71 -1.02
CA CYS A 62 11.86 13.23 -1.99
C CYS A 62 13.19 13.97 -1.82
N ARG A 63 13.13 15.31 -1.74
CA ARG A 63 14.32 16.14 -1.51
C ARG A 63 15.02 15.74 -0.21
N HIS A 64 14.27 15.53 0.87
CA HIS A 64 14.82 15.10 2.16
C HIS A 64 15.55 13.76 2.05
N PHE A 65 14.93 12.75 1.44
CA PHE A 65 15.55 11.43 1.28
C PHE A 65 16.79 11.47 0.38
N LEU A 66 16.74 12.22 -0.71
CA LEU A 66 17.91 12.41 -1.59
C LEU A 66 19.08 13.04 -0.84
N HIS A 67 18.83 14.07 -0.01
CA HIS A 67 19.87 14.65 0.85
C HIS A 67 20.43 13.64 1.85
N GLN A 68 19.56 12.85 2.49
CA GLN A 68 19.98 11.85 3.47
C GLN A 68 20.86 10.77 2.83
N ILE A 69 20.48 10.30 1.65
CA ILE A 69 21.23 9.30 0.87
C ILE A 69 22.57 9.87 0.42
N ALA A 70 22.59 11.09 -0.14
CA ALA A 70 23.82 11.75 -0.60
C ALA A 70 24.84 11.91 0.54
N ARG A 71 24.38 12.30 1.74
CA ARG A 71 25.26 12.39 2.94
C ARG A 71 25.81 11.04 3.36
N ARG A 72 25.00 9.97 3.29
CA ARG A 72 25.40 8.61 3.67
C ARG A 72 26.41 8.02 2.68
N GLU A 73 26.21 8.26 1.39
CA GLU A 73 27.04 7.70 0.30
C GLU A 73 28.25 8.56 -0.06
N LYS A 74 28.40 9.76 0.54
CA LYS A 74 29.41 10.76 0.16
C LYS A 74 29.37 11.08 -1.34
N SER A 75 28.18 11.02 -1.93
CA SER A 75 27.96 11.24 -3.37
C SER A 75 27.44 12.66 -3.63
N VAL A 76 27.54 13.08 -4.90
CA VAL A 76 27.04 14.37 -5.37
C VAL A 76 25.52 14.44 -5.21
N PHE A 77 25.00 15.66 -5.03
CA PHE A 77 23.58 15.91 -4.87
C PHE A 77 22.77 15.32 -6.03
N ARG A 78 21.84 14.42 -5.70
CA ARG A 78 20.99 13.74 -6.66
C ARG A 78 19.74 14.56 -6.92
N HIS A 79 19.34 14.65 -8.17
CA HIS A 79 18.15 15.38 -8.60
C HIS A 79 17.05 14.40 -8.96
N ILE A 80 15.80 14.87 -8.93
CA ILE A 80 14.65 14.11 -9.42
C ILE A 80 14.03 14.85 -10.60
N GLU A 81 13.72 14.10 -11.65
CA GLU A 81 13.06 14.63 -12.83
C GLU A 81 11.63 15.10 -12.51
N SER A 82 11.19 16.17 -13.16
CA SER A 82 9.83 16.70 -12.94
C SER A 82 8.73 15.68 -13.29
N GLU A 83 8.94 14.85 -14.32
CA GLU A 83 8.01 13.77 -14.67
C GLU A 83 7.99 12.67 -13.60
N ALA A 84 9.15 12.33 -13.03
CA ALA A 84 9.23 11.38 -11.92
C ALA A 84 8.44 11.89 -10.70
N LEU A 85 8.56 13.17 -10.36
CA LEU A 85 7.76 13.79 -9.31
C LEU A 85 6.26 13.71 -9.59
N ARG A 86 5.83 14.01 -10.82
CA ARG A 86 4.42 13.90 -11.21
C ARG A 86 3.88 12.48 -11.04
N LEU A 87 4.65 11.46 -11.42
CA LEU A 87 4.27 10.06 -11.21
C LEU A 87 4.15 9.72 -9.73
N LEU A 88 5.13 10.12 -8.92
CA LEU A 88 5.13 9.91 -7.47
C LEU A 88 3.94 10.59 -6.80
N GLN A 89 3.56 11.78 -7.25
CA GLN A 89 2.40 12.53 -6.71
C GLN A 89 1.04 11.91 -7.04
N ARG A 90 0.93 11.19 -8.16
CA ARG A 90 -0.33 10.54 -8.59
C ARG A 90 -0.56 9.18 -7.97
N TYR A 91 0.48 8.57 -7.42
CA TYR A 91 0.43 7.22 -6.88
C TYR A 91 -0.22 7.18 -5.49
N ASN A 92 -0.91 6.07 -5.17
CA ASN A 92 -1.76 5.94 -3.97
C ASN A 92 -1.02 5.57 -2.67
N TRP A 93 0.29 5.30 -2.72
CA TRP A 93 1.14 5.06 -1.56
C TRP A 93 0.58 4.08 -0.51
N PRO A 94 0.26 2.81 -0.86
CA PRO A 94 -0.19 1.81 0.10
C PRO A 94 0.80 1.57 1.25
N GLY A 95 2.11 1.64 0.99
CA GLY A 95 3.17 1.56 2.00
C GLY A 95 3.61 2.92 2.58
N ASN A 96 2.86 4.00 2.28
CA ASN A 96 3.04 5.35 2.83
C ASN A 96 4.49 5.86 2.62
N VAL A 97 5.00 6.70 3.52
CA VAL A 97 6.34 7.30 3.44
C VAL A 97 7.47 6.27 3.34
N ARG A 98 7.31 5.07 3.92
CA ARG A 98 8.33 4.01 3.82
C ARG A 98 8.49 3.48 2.41
N GLU A 99 7.39 3.29 1.69
CA GLU A 99 7.44 2.86 0.29
C GLU A 99 8.12 3.92 -0.58
N LEU A 100 7.79 5.20 -0.36
CA LEU A 100 8.44 6.32 -1.04
C LEU A 100 9.95 6.31 -0.82
N GLN A 101 10.38 6.23 0.44
CA GLN A 101 11.81 6.17 0.79
C GLN A 101 12.51 5.01 0.08
N ASN A 102 11.94 3.81 0.11
CA ASN A 102 12.51 2.62 -0.53
C ASN A 102 12.60 2.75 -2.06
N ILE A 103 11.63 3.41 -2.71
CA ILE A 103 11.66 3.67 -4.15
C ILE A 103 12.79 4.65 -4.48
N ILE A 104 12.90 5.74 -3.74
CA ILE A 104 13.96 6.74 -3.96
C ILE A 104 15.34 6.14 -3.72
N GLU A 105 15.53 5.37 -2.64
CA GLU A 105 16.78 4.69 -2.34
C GLU A 105 17.19 3.72 -3.46
N ARG A 106 16.26 2.88 -3.94
CA ARG A 106 16.53 1.97 -5.06
C ARG A 106 16.86 2.73 -6.35
N ALA A 107 16.15 3.81 -6.65
CA ALA A 107 16.43 4.61 -7.84
C ALA A 107 17.83 5.24 -7.78
N CYS A 108 18.28 5.72 -6.62
CA CYS A 108 19.63 6.23 -6.41
C CYS A 108 20.71 5.18 -6.64
N VAL A 109 20.47 3.93 -6.24
CA VAL A 109 21.43 2.83 -6.46
C VAL A 109 21.55 2.48 -7.95
N LEU A 110 20.45 2.57 -8.72
CA LEU A 110 20.46 2.27 -10.15
C LEU A 110 21.02 3.42 -11.00
N GLU A 111 20.74 4.66 -10.60
CA GLU A 111 21.14 5.88 -11.32
C GLU A 111 22.42 6.45 -10.73
N SER A 112 23.53 5.73 -10.89
CA SER A 112 24.83 6.09 -10.30
C SER A 112 25.45 7.36 -10.90
N GLU A 113 25.24 7.63 -12.20
CA GLU A 113 25.70 8.84 -12.90
C GLU A 113 24.71 9.20 -14.03
N PRO A 114 24.25 10.47 -14.19
CA PRO A 114 24.61 11.71 -13.49
C PRO A 114 23.74 12.00 -12.24
N GLY A 115 23.28 10.95 -11.52
CA GLY A 115 22.56 11.13 -10.25
C GLY A 115 21.15 11.71 -10.39
N VAL A 116 20.50 11.54 -11.55
CA VAL A 116 19.13 11.99 -11.80
C VAL A 116 18.17 10.81 -11.71
N VAL A 117 17.23 10.85 -10.77
CA VAL A 117 16.13 9.89 -10.68
C VAL A 117 15.11 10.21 -11.79
N ARG A 118 15.01 9.31 -12.77
CA ARG A 118 14.14 9.45 -13.95
C ARG A 118 12.80 8.75 -13.77
N ALA A 119 11.80 9.22 -14.50
CA ALA A 119 10.46 8.62 -14.51
C ALA A 119 10.50 7.14 -14.94
N ALA A 120 11.26 6.83 -15.99
CA ALA A 120 11.39 5.47 -16.52
C ALA A 120 11.94 4.46 -15.51
N THR A 121 12.77 4.90 -14.56
CA THR A 121 13.37 4.04 -13.54
C THR A 121 12.36 3.66 -12.45
N ILE A 122 11.45 4.58 -12.11
CA ILE A 122 10.47 4.38 -11.03
C ILE A 122 9.13 3.81 -11.51
N GLU A 123 8.74 4.10 -12.76
CA GLU A 123 7.44 3.74 -13.31
C GLU A 123 7.10 2.23 -13.21
N PRO A 124 8.03 1.28 -13.47
CA PRO A 124 7.74 -0.15 -13.35
C PRO A 124 7.32 -0.56 -11.93
N TRP A 125 7.87 0.08 -10.90
CA TRP A 125 7.57 -0.24 -9.50
C TRP A 125 6.22 0.32 -9.07
N LEU A 126 5.83 1.49 -9.59
CA LEU A 126 4.53 2.09 -9.30
C LEU A 126 3.39 1.29 -9.96
N ARG A 127 3.56 0.88 -11.22
CA ARG A 127 2.55 0.07 -11.95
C ARG A 127 2.34 -1.33 -11.35
N THR A 128 3.42 -1.98 -10.91
CA THR A 128 3.34 -3.30 -10.28
C THR A 128 2.53 -3.27 -8.98
N SER A 129 2.62 -2.16 -8.26
CA SER A 129 1.98 -2.00 -6.96
C SER A 129 0.52 -1.54 -7.09
N GLU A 130 0.17 -0.76 -8.14
CA GLU A 130 -1.23 -0.54 -8.54
C GLU A 130 -1.95 -1.84 -8.97
N ALA A 131 -1.26 -2.75 -9.67
CA ALA A 131 -1.83 -4.04 -10.05
C ALA A 131 -2.08 -4.98 -8.85
N GLN A 132 -1.44 -4.72 -7.70
CA GLN A 132 -1.66 -5.44 -6.44
C GLN A 132 -2.68 -4.76 -5.53
N ALA A 133 -3.02 -3.48 -5.77
CA ALA A 133 -4.12 -2.84 -5.10
C ALA A 133 -5.43 -3.45 -5.61
N LEU A 134 -6.24 -3.97 -4.68
CA LEU A 134 -7.61 -4.40 -4.96
C LEU A 134 -8.32 -3.28 -5.74
N PRO A 135 -9.11 -3.59 -6.80
CA PRO A 135 -9.76 -2.56 -7.58
C PRO A 135 -10.61 -1.67 -6.65
N ALA A 136 -10.26 -0.38 -6.61
CA ALA A 136 -10.98 0.60 -5.81
C ALA A 136 -12.47 0.57 -6.20
N VAL A 137 -13.31 0.33 -5.21
CA VAL A 137 -14.77 0.16 -5.35
C VAL A 137 -15.44 1.44 -5.89
N ASP A 138 -14.79 2.59 -5.73
CA ASP A 138 -15.26 3.92 -6.17
C ASP A 138 -15.38 4.07 -7.70
N GLY A 139 -14.77 3.18 -8.50
CA GLY A 139 -14.89 3.17 -9.96
C GLY A 139 -16.02 2.29 -10.52
N LEU A 140 -16.80 1.63 -9.66
CA LEU A 140 -17.84 0.68 -10.05
C LEU A 140 -19.22 1.32 -10.26
N ALA A 141 -19.46 2.49 -9.67
CA ALA A 141 -20.71 3.21 -9.83
C ALA A 141 -20.89 3.70 -11.29
N GLY A 142 -21.99 3.30 -11.93
CA GLY A 142 -22.31 3.67 -13.32
C GLY A 142 -21.78 2.72 -14.39
N ARG A 143 -21.03 1.67 -14.04
CA ARG A 143 -20.65 0.61 -14.97
C ARG A 143 -21.71 -0.51 -15.00
N PRO A 144 -21.99 -1.11 -16.16
CA PRO A 144 -22.81 -2.30 -16.24
C PRO A 144 -22.28 -3.40 -15.32
N LEU A 145 -23.17 -4.04 -14.55
CA LEU A 145 -22.80 -5.14 -13.65
C LEU A 145 -22.04 -6.26 -14.37
N ALA A 146 -22.34 -6.46 -15.66
CA ALA A 146 -21.65 -7.42 -16.52
C ALA A 146 -20.16 -7.11 -16.71
N ASP A 147 -19.77 -5.83 -16.79
CA ASP A 147 -18.38 -5.43 -17.00
C ASP A 147 -17.57 -5.58 -15.72
N ILE A 148 -18.19 -5.24 -14.59
CA ILE A 148 -17.63 -5.44 -13.26
C ILE A 148 -17.38 -6.93 -13.01
N GLU A 149 -18.39 -7.76 -13.25
CA GLU A 149 -18.31 -9.21 -13.10
C GLU A 149 -17.20 -9.80 -13.99
N LYS A 150 -17.09 -9.32 -15.23
CA LYS A 150 -16.03 -9.73 -16.15
C LYS A 150 -14.65 -9.39 -15.63
N GLN A 151 -14.46 -8.15 -15.17
CA GLN A 151 -13.17 -7.69 -14.65
C GLN A 151 -12.74 -8.50 -13.42
N VAL A 152 -13.67 -8.74 -12.48
CA VAL A 152 -13.43 -9.54 -11.28
C VAL A 152 -13.05 -10.98 -11.64
N ILE A 153 -13.78 -11.61 -12.55
CA ILE A 153 -13.46 -12.99 -12.99
C ILE A 153 -12.08 -13.06 -13.62
N ILE A 154 -11.70 -12.10 -14.48
CA ILE A 154 -10.38 -12.09 -15.14
C ILE A 154 -9.26 -11.86 -14.13
N SER A 155 -9.40 -10.90 -13.21
CA SER A 155 -8.37 -10.63 -12.20
C SER A 155 -8.15 -11.82 -11.28
N THR A 156 -9.23 -12.50 -10.86
CA THR A 156 -9.11 -13.70 -10.02
C THR A 156 -8.53 -14.86 -10.80
N LEU A 157 -8.85 -15.02 -12.08
CA LEU A 157 -8.24 -16.05 -12.94
C LEU A 157 -6.73 -15.85 -13.08
N GLN A 158 -6.27 -14.61 -13.28
CA GLN A 158 -4.86 -14.24 -13.34
C GLN A 158 -4.15 -14.53 -12.01
N GLN A 159 -4.76 -14.15 -10.89
CA GLN A 159 -4.22 -14.42 -9.54
C GLN A 159 -3.99 -15.91 -9.29
N PHE A 160 -4.91 -16.77 -9.76
CA PHE A 160 -4.82 -18.21 -9.63
C PHE A 160 -4.18 -18.91 -10.84
N ARG A 161 -3.49 -18.17 -11.72
CA ARG A 161 -2.78 -18.69 -12.90
C ARG A 161 -3.64 -19.65 -13.74
N GLY A 162 -4.88 -19.27 -14.03
CA GLY A 162 -5.79 -20.08 -14.86
C GLY A 162 -6.51 -21.22 -14.14
N HIS A 163 -6.28 -21.42 -12.83
CA HIS A 163 -6.84 -22.56 -12.10
C HIS A 163 -8.34 -22.41 -11.78
N ARG A 164 -9.19 -22.84 -12.72
CA ARG A 164 -10.65 -22.65 -12.73
C ARG A 164 -11.37 -23.08 -11.44
N ILE A 165 -11.01 -24.20 -10.84
CA ILE A 165 -11.66 -24.70 -9.60
C ILE A 165 -11.40 -23.76 -8.42
N LYS A 166 -10.14 -23.30 -8.26
CA LYS A 166 -9.75 -22.38 -7.19
C LYS A 166 -10.34 -20.99 -7.41
N THR A 167 -10.38 -20.55 -8.67
CA THR A 167 -11.01 -19.28 -9.07
C THR A 167 -12.50 -19.29 -8.74
N ALA A 168 -13.23 -20.36 -9.12
CA ALA A 168 -14.66 -20.49 -8.84
C ALA A 168 -14.96 -20.53 -7.33
N SER A 169 -14.16 -21.28 -6.56
CA SER A 169 -14.26 -21.34 -5.10
C SER A 169 -13.99 -19.99 -4.44
N ALA A 170 -13.01 -19.23 -4.93
CA ALA A 170 -12.67 -17.90 -4.39
C ALA A 170 -13.75 -16.86 -4.69
N LEU A 171 -14.45 -16.99 -5.83
CA LEU A 171 -15.55 -16.11 -6.24
C LEU A 171 -16.92 -16.52 -5.70
N GLY A 172 -17.04 -17.67 -5.03
CA GLY A 172 -18.31 -18.19 -4.54
C GLY A 172 -19.29 -18.62 -5.64
N ILE A 173 -18.80 -18.91 -6.86
CA ILE A 173 -19.62 -19.35 -7.99
C ILE A 173 -19.33 -20.80 -8.37
N GLY A 174 -20.28 -21.47 -9.01
CA GLY A 174 -20.08 -22.81 -9.54
C GLY A 174 -19.07 -22.84 -10.69
N VAL A 175 -18.22 -23.88 -10.76
CA VAL A 175 -17.21 -24.07 -11.84
C VAL A 175 -17.86 -24.06 -13.23
N ARG A 176 -19.09 -24.58 -13.34
CA ARG A 176 -19.89 -24.55 -14.58
C ARG A 176 -20.26 -23.13 -14.99
N THR A 177 -20.67 -22.29 -14.04
CA THR A 177 -21.01 -20.87 -14.25
C THR A 177 -19.80 -20.08 -14.74
N LEU A 178 -18.65 -20.29 -14.09
CA LEU A 178 -17.38 -19.70 -14.53
C LEU A 178 -17.04 -20.11 -15.97
N GLY A 179 -17.16 -21.40 -16.30
CA GLY A 179 -16.89 -21.92 -17.65
C GLY A 179 -17.82 -21.35 -18.73
N MET A 180 -19.12 -21.23 -18.44
CA MET A 180 -20.09 -20.65 -19.37
C MET A 180 -19.78 -19.17 -19.66
N LYS A 181 -19.42 -18.39 -18.63
CA LYS A 181 -19.07 -16.97 -18.79
C LYS A 181 -17.78 -16.77 -19.60
N ILE A 182 -16.74 -17.57 -19.33
CA ILE A 182 -15.48 -17.54 -20.09
C ILE A 182 -15.72 -17.90 -21.56
N LYS A 183 -16.54 -18.92 -21.83
CA LYS A 183 -16.89 -19.32 -23.20
C LYS A 183 -17.60 -18.20 -23.96
N LYS A 184 -18.61 -17.58 -23.32
CA LYS A 184 -19.34 -16.44 -23.88
C LYS A 184 -18.38 -15.30 -24.25
N TRP A 185 -17.45 -14.92 -23.38
CA TRP A 185 -16.50 -13.84 -23.66
C TRP A 185 -15.42 -14.20 -24.69
N LYS A 186 -15.10 -15.50 -24.85
CA LYS A 186 -14.22 -15.98 -25.92
C LYS A 186 -14.91 -15.88 -27.28
N GLU A 187 -16.21 -16.17 -27.35
CA GLU A 187 -17.04 -16.05 -28.55
C GLU A 187 -17.31 -14.58 -28.93
N GLU A 188 -17.43 -13.69 -27.93
CA GLU A 188 -17.57 -12.23 -28.12
C GLU A 188 -16.24 -11.52 -28.50
N GLY A 189 -15.14 -12.27 -28.70
CA GLY A 189 -13.85 -11.73 -29.15
C GLY A 189 -13.11 -10.89 -28.10
N ALA A 190 -13.52 -10.96 -26.83
CA ALA A 190 -13.10 -10.03 -25.80
C ALA A 190 -12.08 -10.62 -24.79
N LEU A 191 -11.43 -11.74 -25.15
CA LEU A 191 -10.36 -12.41 -24.41
C LEU A 191 -9.23 -12.81 -25.37
N VAL A 192 -8.03 -12.23 -25.15
CA VAL A 192 -6.80 -12.65 -25.85
C VAL A 192 -6.25 -13.89 -25.15
N GLU A 193 -5.82 -14.88 -25.93
CA GLU A 193 -5.39 -16.21 -25.47
C GLU A 193 -4.17 -16.21 -24.53
N SER A 194 -3.54 -15.04 -24.33
CA SER A 194 -2.38 -14.82 -23.45
C SER A 194 -2.69 -14.78 -21.95
N VAL A 195 -3.95 -15.01 -21.54
CA VAL A 195 -4.41 -14.93 -20.13
C VAL A 195 -4.88 -16.30 -19.58
N LEU A 196 -4.87 -17.35 -20.41
CA LEU A 196 -5.10 -18.73 -19.99
C LEU A 196 -3.79 -19.40 -19.57
#